data_AF-A0A2E6A407-F1
#
_entry.id   AF-A0A2E6A407-F1
#
_cell.length_a   1.000
_cell.length_b   1.000
_cell.length_c   1.000
_cell.angle_alpha   90.00
_cell.angle_beta   90.00
_cell.angle_gamma   90.00
#
_symmetry.space_group_name_H-M   'P 1'
#
loop_
_entity.id
_entity.type
_entity.pdbx_description
1 polymer ?
#
loop_
_entity_poly.entity_id
_entity_poly.type
_entity_poly.pdbx_seq_one_letter_code
_entity_poly.pdbx_strand_id
1 'polypeptide(L)'
;MGRNLPVLMAAQGFAQSGPTVVILLGGIVGTTIAPDPGFATFPVATLIIGVALFSIPAAMFMARFGRERGFLTGTAIGTCAALGAAASISAGSFWAFTFCTLFVGAHVSFAQQYRFAVTESVPVHRAPFAISMVMLAGVVAAIVGPETAKRAKDLVEVEYAGSFLGLAVLLACGFVVLLLYQNS
;
A
#
# COMPACT_ATOMS: atom_id res chain seq x y z
N MET A 1 -4.49 3.53 -26.67
CA MET A 1 -3.92 3.45 -25.31
C MET A 1 -4.61 2.27 -24.64
N GLY A 2 -3.87 1.31 -24.08
CA GLY A 2 -4.48 0.13 -23.46
C GLY A 2 -5.41 0.58 -22.33
N ARG A 3 -6.65 0.06 -22.31
CA ARG A 3 -7.67 0.39 -21.29
C ARG A 3 -7.17 0.23 -19.86
N ASN A 4 -6.16 -0.62 -19.67
CA ASN A 4 -5.56 -0.95 -18.37
C ASN A 4 -4.56 0.11 -17.86
N LEU A 5 -4.01 0.98 -18.73
CA LEU A 5 -3.06 2.02 -18.31
C LEU A 5 -3.64 2.97 -17.24
N PRO A 6 -4.80 3.64 -17.46
CA PRO A 6 -5.37 4.53 -16.45
C PRO A 6 -5.77 3.80 -15.16
N VAL A 7 -6.24 2.55 -15.26
CA VAL A 7 -6.58 1.72 -14.09
C VAL A 7 -5.34 1.45 -13.23
N LEU A 8 -4.24 1.03 -13.87
CA LEU A 8 -2.97 0.77 -13.17
C LEU A 8 -2.35 2.05 -12.61
N MET A 9 -2.47 3.19 -13.30
CA MET A 9 -2.03 4.48 -12.77
C MET A 9 -2.79 4.87 -11.50
N ALA A 10 -4.12 4.73 -11.50
CA ALA A 10 -4.95 5.01 -10.34
C ALA A 10 -4.64 4.02 -9.19
N ALA A 11 -4.54 2.72 -9.49
CA ALA A 11 -4.22 1.69 -8.50
C ALA A 11 -2.84 1.88 -7.87
N GLN A 12 -1.82 2.22 -8.66
CA GLN A 12 -0.49 2.58 -8.17
C GLN A 12 -0.57 3.79 -7.24
N GLY A 13 -1.42 4.76 -7.56
CA GLY A 13 -1.63 5.94 -6.73
C GLY A 13 -2.15 5.58 -5.34
N PHE A 14 -3.23 4.80 -5.27
CA PHE A 14 -3.76 4.32 -3.99
C PHE A 14 -2.74 3.45 -3.23
N ALA A 15 -2.05 2.57 -3.94
CA ALA A 15 -1.08 1.66 -3.33
C ALA A 15 0.10 2.41 -2.66
N GLN A 16 0.55 3.53 -3.24
CA GLN A 16 1.64 4.34 -2.68
C GLN A 16 1.26 5.11 -1.40
N SER A 17 -0.02 5.20 -1.08
CA SER A 17 -0.46 5.79 0.19
C SER A 17 -0.04 4.92 1.38
N GLY A 18 -0.05 3.60 1.23
CA GLY A 18 0.33 2.64 2.28
C GLY A 18 1.72 2.85 2.88
N PRO A 19 2.80 2.70 2.09
CA PRO A 19 4.15 2.89 2.59
C PRO A 19 4.38 4.32 3.10
N THR A 20 3.82 5.33 2.43
CA THR A 20 4.00 6.73 2.85
C THR A 20 3.40 7.00 4.22
N VAL A 21 2.17 6.53 4.48
CA VAL A 21 1.52 6.67 5.79
C VAL A 21 2.30 5.92 6.88
N VAL A 22 2.77 4.70 6.61
CA VAL A 22 3.56 3.94 7.59
C VAL A 22 4.91 4.58 7.86
N ILE A 23 5.59 5.14 6.86
CA ILE A 23 6.88 5.81 7.07
C ILE A 23 6.69 7.11 7.89
N LEU A 24 5.66 7.90 7.57
CA LEU A 24 5.39 9.17 8.27
C LEU A 24 4.86 8.98 9.68
N LEU A 25 3.86 8.11 9.85
CA LEU A 25 3.16 7.93 11.13
C LEU A 25 3.68 6.75 11.93
N GLY A 26 4.24 5.72 11.29
CA GLY A 26 4.70 4.51 11.98
C GLY A 26 5.86 4.75 12.93
N GLY A 27 6.75 5.72 12.64
CA GLY A 27 7.78 6.14 13.59
C GLY A 27 7.19 6.88 14.80
N ILE A 28 6.21 7.75 14.57
CA ILE A 28 5.54 8.51 15.65
C ILE A 28 4.72 7.55 16.53
N VAL A 29 3.86 6.75 15.93
CA VAL A 29 3.09 5.71 16.60
C VAL A 29 4.04 4.76 17.34
N GLY A 30 5.12 4.33 16.69
CA GLY A 30 6.19 3.55 17.30
C GLY A 30 6.72 4.20 18.57
N THR A 31 7.07 5.49 18.58
CA THR A 31 7.50 6.16 19.82
C THR A 31 6.44 6.22 20.92
N THR A 32 5.15 6.27 20.56
CA THR A 32 4.07 6.38 21.55
C THR A 32 3.69 5.05 22.21
N ILE A 33 3.77 3.93 21.48
CA ILE A 33 3.33 2.62 21.97
C ILE A 33 4.50 1.64 22.22
N ALA A 34 5.73 1.99 21.81
CA ALA A 34 6.88 1.10 21.98
C ALA A 34 7.20 0.85 23.46
N PRO A 35 7.55 -0.40 23.82
CA PRO A 35 8.00 -0.72 25.17
C PRO A 35 9.37 -0.15 25.50
N ASP A 36 10.21 0.11 24.49
CA ASP A 36 11.53 0.72 24.63
C ASP A 36 11.78 1.71 23.48
N PRO A 37 12.41 2.88 23.73
CA PRO A 37 12.75 3.86 22.70
C PRO A 37 13.55 3.28 21.51
N GLY A 38 14.37 2.25 21.75
CA GLY A 38 15.14 1.57 20.71
C GLY A 38 14.27 0.88 19.64
N PHE A 39 13.02 0.56 19.95
CA PHE A 39 12.08 -0.07 19.01
C PHE A 39 11.18 0.92 18.27
N ALA A 40 11.32 2.22 18.50
CA ALA A 40 10.46 3.24 17.88
C ALA A 40 10.42 3.18 16.35
N THR A 41 11.54 2.84 15.69
CA THR A 41 11.64 2.74 14.22
C THR A 41 11.41 1.33 13.68
N PHE A 42 11.23 0.34 14.57
CA PHE A 42 11.06 -1.06 14.21
C PHE A 42 9.80 -1.34 13.35
N PRO A 43 8.65 -0.65 13.54
CA PRO A 43 7.51 -0.80 12.62
C PRO A 43 7.84 -0.39 11.17
N VAL A 44 8.67 0.65 10.99
CA VAL A 44 9.12 1.07 9.65
C VAL A 44 10.12 0.06 9.07
N ALA A 45 11.02 -0.47 9.90
CA ALA A 45 11.96 -1.52 9.48
C ALA A 45 11.22 -2.79 9.03
N THR A 46 10.20 -3.22 9.77
CA THR A 46 9.40 -4.40 9.41
C THR A 46 8.60 -4.22 8.13
N LEU A 47 8.17 -3.00 7.79
CA LEU A 47 7.62 -2.74 6.45
C LEU A 47 8.64 -3.09 5.35
N ILE A 48 9.89 -2.64 5.47
CA ILE A 48 10.94 -2.95 4.48
C ILE A 48 11.25 -4.45 4.45
N ILE A 49 11.32 -5.10 5.61
CA ILE A 49 11.50 -6.56 5.72
C ILE A 49 10.34 -7.28 5.03
N GLY A 50 9.11 -6.83 5.22
CA GLY A 50 7.92 -7.35 4.55
C GLY A 50 8.04 -7.22 3.04
N VAL A 51 8.45 -6.05 2.54
CA VAL A 51 8.68 -5.86 1.10
C VAL A 51 9.68 -6.90 0.58
N ALA A 52 10.81 -7.09 1.26
CA ALA A 52 11.84 -8.03 0.84
C ALA A 52 11.36 -9.49 0.87
N LEU A 53 10.72 -9.91 1.97
CA LEU A 53 10.23 -11.28 2.16
C LEU A 53 9.14 -11.65 1.15
N PHE A 54 8.22 -10.73 0.87
CA PHE A 54 7.06 -10.98 0.02
C PHE A 54 7.28 -10.62 -1.46
N SER A 55 8.40 -9.99 -1.83
CA SER A 55 8.71 -9.67 -3.24
C SER A 55 8.73 -10.91 -4.14
N ILE A 56 9.44 -11.97 -3.74
CA ILE A 56 9.52 -13.21 -4.54
C ILE A 56 8.18 -13.98 -4.51
N PRO A 57 7.56 -14.23 -3.34
CA PRO A 57 6.25 -14.87 -3.27
C PRO A 57 5.17 -14.15 -4.07
N ALA A 58 5.14 -12.81 -4.04
CA ALA A 58 4.15 -12.02 -4.78
C ALA A 58 4.32 -12.22 -6.29
N ALA A 59 5.56 -12.20 -6.80
CA ALA A 59 5.84 -12.44 -8.20
C ALA A 59 5.44 -13.86 -8.63
N MET A 60 5.77 -14.88 -7.83
CA MET A 60 5.39 -16.26 -8.09
C MET A 60 3.86 -16.46 -8.05
N PHE A 61 3.17 -15.80 -7.11
CA PHE A 61 1.72 -15.85 -7.00
C PHE A 61 1.05 -15.26 -8.24
N MET A 62 1.52 -14.09 -8.71
CA MET A 62 1.02 -13.48 -9.94
C MET A 62 1.29 -14.33 -11.18
N ALA A 63 2.46 -14.95 -11.26
CA ALA A 63 2.80 -15.85 -12.36
C ALA A 63 1.88 -17.08 -12.40
N ARG A 64 1.45 -17.59 -11.24
CA ARG A 64 0.63 -18.81 -11.14
C ARG A 64 -0.88 -18.55 -11.21
N PHE A 65 -1.38 -17.50 -10.56
CA PHE A 65 -2.81 -17.22 -10.41
C PHE A 65 -3.32 -16.07 -11.29
N GLY A 66 -2.43 -15.42 -12.04
CA GLY A 66 -2.74 -14.28 -12.88
C GLY A 66 -2.57 -12.94 -12.17
N ARG A 67 -2.42 -11.88 -12.97
CA ARG A 67 -2.12 -10.52 -12.50
C ARG A 67 -3.27 -9.87 -11.77
N GLU A 68 -4.48 -9.99 -12.32
CA GLU A 68 -5.70 -9.45 -11.71
C GLU A 68 -5.87 -9.95 -10.27
N ARG A 69 -5.85 -11.27 -10.07
CA ARG A 69 -5.97 -11.89 -8.74
C ARG A 69 -4.84 -11.48 -7.82
N GLY A 70 -3.61 -11.41 -8.33
CA GLY A 70 -2.47 -10.93 -7.56
C GLY A 70 -2.66 -9.52 -7.04
N PHE A 71 -3.08 -8.58 -7.89
CA PHE A 71 -3.31 -7.19 -7.48
C PHE A 71 -4.45 -7.07 -6.46
N LEU A 72 -5.58 -7.74 -6.70
CA LEU A 72 -6.69 -7.77 -5.76
C LEU A 72 -6.26 -8.35 -4.40
N THR A 73 -5.53 -9.47 -4.38
CA THR A 73 -5.04 -10.05 -3.12
C THR A 73 -4.06 -9.13 -2.39
N GLY A 74 -3.13 -8.48 -3.11
CA GLY A 74 -2.19 -7.54 -2.52
C GLY A 74 -2.91 -6.36 -1.87
N THR A 75 -3.87 -5.76 -2.57
CA THR A 75 -4.65 -4.63 -2.04
C THR A 75 -5.58 -5.05 -0.90
N ALA A 76 -6.15 -6.25 -0.94
CA ALA A 76 -6.91 -6.80 0.19
C ALA A 76 -6.02 -6.98 1.44
N ILE A 77 -4.82 -7.55 1.28
CA ILE A 77 -3.83 -7.67 2.36
C ILE A 77 -3.51 -6.29 2.94
N GLY A 78 -3.24 -5.30 2.09
CA GLY A 78 -2.95 -3.93 2.52
C GLY A 78 -4.11 -3.29 3.28
N THR A 79 -5.34 -3.50 2.82
CA THR A 79 -6.56 -2.98 3.45
C THR A 79 -6.76 -3.61 4.83
N CYS A 80 -6.68 -4.94 4.93
CA CYS A 80 -6.77 -5.65 6.20
C CYS A 80 -5.65 -5.25 7.17
N ALA A 81 -4.42 -5.07 6.66
CA ALA A 81 -3.30 -4.61 7.47
C ALA A 81 -3.50 -3.19 7.99
N ALA A 82 -4.05 -2.27 7.19
CA ALA A 82 -4.36 -0.92 7.62
C ALA A 82 -5.47 -0.89 8.69
N LEU A 83 -6.53 -1.70 8.53
CA LEU A 83 -7.56 -1.87 9.56
C LEU A 83 -6.98 -2.47 10.85
N GLY A 84 -6.16 -3.52 10.73
CA GLY A 84 -5.47 -4.14 11.86
C GLY A 84 -4.52 -3.17 12.56
N ALA A 85 -3.85 -2.29 11.82
CA ALA A 85 -3.00 -1.26 12.37
C ALA A 85 -3.81 -0.24 13.18
N ALA A 86 -4.96 0.23 12.67
CA ALA A 86 -5.85 1.12 13.40
C ALA A 86 -6.38 0.48 14.71
N ALA A 87 -6.77 -0.79 14.65
CA ALA A 87 -7.20 -1.55 15.83
C ALA A 87 -6.06 -1.74 16.84
N SER A 88 -4.84 -2.04 16.36
CA SER A 88 -3.66 -2.25 17.20
C SER A 88 -3.23 -0.98 17.93
N ILE A 89 -3.32 0.18 17.24
CA ILE A 89 -3.08 1.50 17.85
C ILE A 89 -4.10 1.77 18.95
N SER A 90 -5.38 1.50 18.68
CA SER A 90 -6.45 1.70 19.65
C SER A 90 -6.31 0.80 20.88
N ALA A 91 -5.75 -0.40 20.70
CA ALA A 91 -5.44 -1.33 21.78
C ALA A 91 -4.07 -1.07 22.46
N GLY A 92 -3.27 -0.12 21.97
CA GLY A 92 -1.92 0.17 22.49
C GLY A 92 -0.89 -0.95 22.28
N SER A 93 -1.12 -1.86 21.32
CA SER A 93 -0.27 -3.04 21.12
C SER A 93 0.80 -2.81 20.05
N PHE A 94 2.04 -2.59 20.50
CA PHE A 94 3.20 -2.37 19.63
C PHE A 94 3.49 -3.54 18.68
N TRP A 95 3.48 -4.77 19.19
CA TRP A 95 3.81 -5.95 18.40
C TRP A 95 2.73 -6.25 17.35
N ALA A 96 1.45 -6.04 17.68
CA ALA A 96 0.37 -6.17 16.72
C ALA A 96 0.46 -5.10 15.63
N PHE A 97 0.78 -3.86 15.99
CA PHE A 97 1.01 -2.79 15.02
C PHE A 97 2.19 -3.11 14.08
N THR A 98 3.31 -3.57 14.63
CA THR A 98 4.50 -4.00 13.88
C THR A 98 4.20 -5.18 12.94
N PHE A 99 3.39 -6.13 13.39
CA PHE A 99 2.94 -7.21 12.52
C PHE A 99 2.09 -6.68 11.36
N CYS A 100 1.21 -5.70 11.61
CA CYS A 100 0.44 -5.06 10.55
C CYS A 100 1.34 -4.32 9.55
N THR A 101 2.37 -3.60 10.00
CA THR A 101 3.31 -2.90 9.10
C THR A 101 4.09 -3.86 8.21
N LEU A 102 4.40 -5.08 8.68
CA LEU A 102 4.95 -6.16 7.86
C LEU A 102 4.02 -6.51 6.68
N PHE A 103 2.71 -6.65 6.91
CA PHE A 103 1.74 -6.94 5.83
C PHE A 103 1.49 -5.75 4.91
N VAL A 104 1.62 -4.51 5.41
CA VAL A 104 1.67 -3.35 4.51
C VAL A 104 2.87 -3.46 3.56
N GLY A 105 4.02 -3.94 4.07
CA GLY A 105 5.17 -4.30 3.24
C GLY A 105 4.85 -5.36 2.18
N ALA A 106 4.10 -6.40 2.54
CA ALA A 106 3.62 -7.40 1.59
C ALA A 106 2.78 -6.78 0.46
N HIS A 107 1.82 -5.92 0.80
CA HIS A 107 1.02 -5.18 -0.18
C HIS A 107 1.89 -4.36 -1.16
N VAL A 108 2.94 -3.70 -0.64
CA VAL A 108 3.89 -2.94 -1.48
C VAL A 108 4.61 -3.86 -2.47
N SER A 109 4.98 -5.08 -2.08
CA SER A 109 5.57 -6.07 -3.00
C SER A 109 4.66 -6.41 -4.18
N PHE A 110 3.35 -6.54 -3.95
CA PHE A 110 2.37 -6.73 -5.02
C PHE A 110 2.26 -5.47 -5.90
N ALA A 111 2.22 -4.29 -5.29
CA ALA A 111 2.13 -3.03 -6.02
C ALA A 111 3.36 -2.77 -6.93
N GLN A 112 4.56 -3.20 -6.53
CA GLN A 112 5.77 -3.09 -7.35
C GLN A 112 5.65 -3.81 -8.71
N GLN A 113 4.73 -4.78 -8.84
CA GLN A 113 4.50 -5.51 -10.08
C GLN A 113 3.66 -4.71 -11.10
N TYR A 114 3.03 -3.59 -10.71
CA TYR A 114 2.28 -2.73 -11.64
C TYR A 114 3.14 -2.22 -12.80
N ARG A 115 4.43 -1.97 -12.56
CA ARG A 115 5.39 -1.56 -13.61
C ARG A 115 5.57 -2.63 -14.69
N PHE A 116 5.36 -3.91 -14.38
CA PHE A 116 5.42 -5.00 -15.35
C PHE A 116 4.05 -5.28 -16.00
N ALA A 117 2.96 -5.07 -15.25
CA ALA A 117 1.59 -5.07 -15.79
C ALA A 117 1.37 -4.04 -16.89
N VAL A 118 1.87 -2.83 -16.67
CA VAL A 118 1.67 -1.76 -17.62
C VAL A 118 2.46 -1.99 -18.91
N THR A 119 3.67 -2.56 -18.84
CA THR A 119 4.50 -2.83 -20.02
C THR A 119 3.93 -3.91 -20.91
N GLU A 120 3.24 -4.90 -20.35
CA GLU A 120 2.55 -5.93 -21.14
C GLU A 120 1.25 -5.41 -21.76
N SER A 121 0.68 -4.34 -21.21
CA SER A 121 -0.56 -3.72 -21.71
C SER A 121 -0.34 -2.69 -22.83
N VAL A 122 0.91 -2.42 -23.21
CA VAL A 122 1.27 -1.42 -24.23
C VAL A 122 2.29 -1.97 -25.23
N PRO A 123 2.34 -1.45 -26.47
CA PRO A 123 3.40 -1.78 -27.41
C PRO A 123 4.79 -1.45 -26.85
N VAL A 124 5.81 -2.24 -27.22
CA VAL A 124 7.20 -2.14 -26.72
C VAL A 124 7.76 -0.71 -26.83
N HIS A 125 7.46 0.02 -27.91
CA HIS A 125 7.91 1.40 -28.11
C HIS A 125 7.33 2.41 -27.10
N ARG A 126 6.21 2.10 -26.43
CA ARG A 126 5.60 2.95 -25.39
C ARG A 126 5.82 2.45 -23.98
N ALA A 127 6.45 1.30 -23.80
CA ALA A 127 6.68 0.70 -22.48
C ALA A 127 7.43 1.65 -21.51
N PRO A 128 8.53 2.34 -21.90
CA PRO A 128 9.21 3.28 -21.02
C PRO A 128 8.31 4.45 -20.60
N PHE A 129 7.55 5.01 -21.53
CA PHE A 129 6.62 6.11 -21.27
C PHE A 129 5.49 5.69 -20.32
N ALA A 130 4.94 4.50 -20.53
CA ALA A 130 3.86 3.96 -19.70
C ALA A 130 4.32 3.68 -18.26
N ILE A 131 5.52 3.13 -18.08
CA ILE A 131 6.14 2.97 -16.75
C ILE A 131 6.27 4.33 -16.06
N SER A 132 6.85 5.32 -16.75
CA SER A 132 7.04 6.67 -16.18
C SER A 132 5.72 7.30 -15.75
N MET A 133 4.64 7.10 -16.52
CA MET A 133 3.32 7.61 -16.15
C MET A 133 2.72 6.95 -14.91
N VAL A 134 2.86 5.62 -14.78
CA VAL A 134 2.43 4.89 -13.58
C VAL A 134 3.21 5.34 -12.36
N MET A 135 4.53 5.45 -12.47
CA MET A 135 5.38 5.90 -11.37
C MET A 135 5.06 7.35 -10.97
N LEU A 136 4.82 8.24 -11.96
CA LEU A 136 4.42 9.63 -11.70
C LEU A 136 3.08 9.70 -10.94
N ALA A 137 2.08 8.93 -11.37
CA ALA A 137 0.79 8.84 -10.68
C ALA A 137 0.95 8.37 -9.24
N GLY A 138 1.83 7.39 -9.00
CA GLY A 138 2.22 6.93 -7.67
C GLY A 138 2.81 8.03 -6.80
N VAL A 139 3.71 8.87 -7.34
CA VAL A 139 4.32 9.99 -6.60
C VAL A 139 3.29 11.06 -6.26
N VAL A 140 2.46 11.47 -7.22
CA VAL A 140 1.41 12.47 -6.99
C VAL A 140 0.45 11.99 -5.91
N ALA A 141 0.00 10.74 -5.99
CA ALA A 141 -0.89 10.17 -5.00
C ALA A 141 -0.20 9.92 -3.64
N ALA A 142 1.10 9.65 -3.59
CA ALA A 142 1.84 9.55 -2.33
C ALA A 142 1.87 10.88 -1.57
N ILE A 143 1.77 12.02 -2.28
CA ILE A 143 1.68 13.34 -1.65
C ILE A 143 0.23 13.62 -1.21
N VAL A 144 -0.74 13.34 -2.07
CA VAL A 144 -2.16 13.66 -1.83
C VAL A 144 -2.81 12.68 -0.84
N GLY A 145 -2.42 11.42 -0.86
CA GLY A 145 -3.00 10.34 -0.07
C GLY A 145 -2.89 10.56 1.44
N PRO A 146 -1.68 10.77 1.99
CA PRO A 146 -1.50 11.05 3.42
C PRO A 146 -2.20 12.34 3.86
N GLU A 147 -2.21 13.39 3.03
CA GLU A 147 -2.94 14.63 3.35
C GLU A 147 -4.46 14.41 3.40
N THR A 148 -4.99 13.58 2.52
CA THR A 148 -6.41 13.18 2.53
C THR A 148 -6.72 12.32 3.77
N ALA A 149 -5.85 11.36 4.10
CA ALA A 149 -6.00 10.53 5.30
C ALA A 149 -5.85 11.34 6.60
N LYS A 150 -4.95 12.32 6.64
CA LYS A 150 -4.81 13.26 7.76
C LYS A 150 -6.02 14.16 7.91
N ARG A 151 -6.65 14.64 6.83
CA ARG A 151 -7.90 15.39 6.95
C ARG A 151 -9.06 14.51 7.44
N ALA A 152 -9.01 13.20 7.17
CA ALA A 152 -9.95 12.25 7.75
C ALA A 152 -9.69 11.96 9.25
N LYS A 153 -8.54 12.37 9.80
CA LYS A 153 -8.22 12.27 11.23
C LYS A 153 -9.21 13.06 12.09
N ASP A 154 -9.69 14.21 11.62
CA ASP A 154 -10.60 15.09 12.37
C ASP A 154 -11.99 14.46 12.61
N LEU A 155 -12.25 13.28 12.03
CA LEU A 155 -13.49 12.52 12.21
C LEU A 155 -13.41 11.46 13.33
N VAL A 156 -12.22 11.19 13.90
CA VAL A 156 -12.02 10.13 14.91
C VAL A 156 -11.15 10.64 16.06
N GLU A 157 -11.59 10.45 17.31
CA GLU A 157 -10.93 10.98 18.53
C GLU A 157 -9.50 10.44 18.78
N VAL A 158 -9.14 9.29 18.21
CA VAL A 158 -7.80 8.68 18.36
C VAL A 158 -6.90 9.13 17.20
N GLU A 159 -6.03 10.10 17.51
CA GLU A 159 -5.25 10.90 16.56
C GLU A 159 -4.51 10.11 15.46
N TYR A 160 -4.00 8.91 15.74
CA TYR A 160 -3.32 8.09 14.71
C TYR A 160 -4.17 6.96 14.14
N ALA A 161 -5.13 6.42 14.90
CA ALA A 161 -6.00 5.35 14.41
C ALA A 161 -6.89 5.82 13.24
N GLY A 162 -7.40 7.06 13.31
CA GLY A 162 -8.17 7.67 12.22
C GLY A 162 -7.39 7.76 10.90
N SER A 163 -6.08 8.02 10.97
CA SER A 163 -5.22 8.08 9.78
C SER A 163 -5.06 6.70 9.12
N PHE A 164 -4.94 5.63 9.90
CA PHE A 164 -4.87 4.25 9.38
C PHE A 164 -6.22 3.74 8.87
N LEU A 165 -7.34 4.19 9.45
CA LEU A 165 -8.67 3.95 8.88
C LEU A 165 -8.84 4.67 7.53
N GLY A 166 -8.41 5.92 7.43
CA GLY A 166 -8.38 6.66 6.16
C GLY A 166 -7.53 5.95 5.10
N LEU A 167 -6.38 5.39 5.50
CA LEU A 167 -5.56 4.55 4.63
C LEU A 167 -6.32 3.30 4.17
N ALA A 168 -7.02 2.60 5.06
CA ALA A 168 -7.82 1.43 4.70
C ALA A 168 -8.90 1.78 3.66
N VAL A 169 -9.58 2.93 3.82
CA VAL A 169 -10.56 3.42 2.84
C VAL A 169 -9.90 3.70 1.49
N LEU A 170 -8.75 4.37 1.47
CA LEU A 170 -8.00 4.64 0.23
C LEU A 170 -7.59 3.35 -0.48
N LEU A 171 -7.10 2.35 0.26
CA LEU A 171 -6.74 1.05 -0.30
C LEU A 171 -7.97 0.28 -0.79
N ALA A 172 -9.10 0.36 -0.08
CA ALA A 172 -10.37 -0.21 -0.53
C ALA A 172 -10.88 0.46 -1.83
N CYS A 173 -10.75 1.78 -1.96
CA CYS A 173 -11.01 2.47 -3.23
C CYS A 173 -10.10 1.96 -4.35
N GLY A 174 -8.81 1.75 -4.06
CA GLY A 174 -7.87 1.12 -4.98
C GLY A 174 -8.30 -0.29 -5.40
N PHE A 175 -8.83 -1.09 -4.47
CA PHE A 175 -9.37 -2.41 -4.76
C PHE A 175 -10.56 -2.33 -5.73
N VAL A 176 -11.49 -1.40 -5.52
CA VAL A 176 -12.63 -1.18 -6.42
C VAL A 176 -12.15 -0.76 -7.82
N VAL A 177 -11.15 0.11 -7.91
CA VAL A 177 -10.55 0.49 -9.20
C VAL A 177 -9.94 -0.72 -9.91
N LEU A 178 -9.26 -1.60 -9.17
CA LEU A 178 -8.68 -2.82 -9.72
C LEU A 178 -9.72 -3.83 -10.22
N LEU A 179 -10.97 -3.80 -9.75
CA LEU A 179 -12.05 -4.62 -10.34
C LEU A 179 -12.36 -4.25 -11.79
N LEU A 180 -11.97 -3.05 -12.24
CA LEU A 180 -12.09 -2.62 -13.63
C LEU A 180 -10.92 -3.11 -14.51
N TYR A 181 -9.90 -3.74 -13.91
CA TYR A 181 -8.77 -4.32 -14.63
C TYR A 181 -9.23 -5.53 -15.43
N GLN A 182 -9.04 -5.50 -16.76
CA GLN A 182 -9.35 -6.63 -17.60
C GLN A 182 -8.08 -7.40 -17.94
N ASN A 183 -8.06 -8.66 -17.51
CA ASN A 183 -7.05 -9.64 -17.91
C ASN A 183 -7.23 -9.91 -19.42
N SER A 184 -6.30 -9.42 -20.24
CA SER A 184 -6.25 -9.69 -21.69
C SER A 184 -5.50 -10.99 -21.96
#